data_AF-A0A022G2V8-F1
#
_entry.id   AF-A0A022G2V8-F1
#
_cell.length_a   1.000
_cell.length_b   1.000
_cell.length_c   1.000
_cell.angle_alpha   90.00
_cell.angle_beta   90.00
_cell.angle_gamma   90.00
#
_symmetry.space_group_name_H-M   'P 1'
#
loop_
_entity.id
_entity.type
_entity.pdbx_description
1 polymer ?
#
loop_
_entity_poly.entity_id
_entity_poly.type
_entity_poly.pdbx_seq_one_letter_code
_entity_poly.pdbx_strand_id
1 'polypeptide(L)'
;MIESIIKPKRPTGPGWIRETGAEIEAIMRAAAMGFACEAWVHPETGIATFSAVEVAHDPGQPDLGPEYHLSISKNSGRGGTRRASSAEALWCLAQFDLIDAKEDNHVPHGLVRNFWRPVADNLSGYECPCAADEPAMQEDKGDYVWRGVTK
;
A
#
# COMPACT_ATOMS: atom_id res chain seq x y z
N MET A 1 19.44 -4.68 -20.08
CA MET A 1 18.20 -4.41 -19.33
C MET A 1 18.42 -3.05 -18.68
N ILE A 2 17.65 -2.02 -19.06
CA ILE A 2 17.78 -0.70 -18.42
C ILE A 2 17.01 -0.79 -17.12
N GLU A 3 17.70 -0.60 -16.00
CA GLU A 3 17.07 -0.56 -14.69
C GLU A 3 16.28 0.75 -14.56
N SER A 4 15.01 0.68 -14.14
CA SER A 4 14.21 1.89 -13.90
C SER A 4 14.92 2.80 -12.89
N ILE A 5 15.00 4.10 -13.20
CA ILE A 5 15.51 5.13 -12.28
C ILE A 5 14.52 5.30 -11.10
N ILE A 6 13.23 5.09 -11.34
CA ILE A 6 12.18 5.15 -10.32
C ILE A 6 12.19 3.82 -9.56
N LYS A 7 12.40 3.89 -8.25
CA LYS A 7 12.48 2.74 -7.33
C LYS A 7 11.35 2.78 -6.31
N PRO A 8 10.93 1.62 -5.76
CA PRO A 8 10.07 1.59 -4.58
C PRO A 8 10.61 2.48 -3.46
N LYS A 9 9.70 3.12 -2.73
CA LYS A 9 10.06 3.92 -1.57
C LYS A 9 10.63 2.99 -0.50
N ARG A 10 11.64 3.49 0.21
CA ARG A 10 12.26 2.78 1.34
C ARG A 10 11.92 3.53 2.62
N PRO A 11 11.72 2.82 3.74
CA PRO A 11 11.51 3.48 5.01
C PRO A 11 12.78 4.25 5.41
N THR A 12 12.60 5.43 5.99
CA THR A 12 13.70 6.31 6.42
C THR A 12 14.02 6.22 7.91
N GLY A 13 13.07 5.74 8.73
CA GLY A 13 13.31 5.54 10.16
C GLY A 13 14.04 4.25 10.50
N PRO A 14 14.49 4.13 11.77
CA PRO A 14 15.18 2.95 12.26
C PRO A 14 14.23 1.75 12.41
N GLY A 15 14.81 0.56 12.63
CA GLY A 15 14.06 -0.65 13.01
C GLY A 15 13.48 -1.45 11.85
N TRP A 16 13.51 -0.91 10.63
CA TRP A 16 13.08 -1.63 9.43
C TRP A 16 14.14 -2.61 8.94
N ILE A 17 13.70 -3.80 8.58
CA ILE A 17 14.52 -4.86 7.99
C ILE A 17 13.93 -5.17 6.62
N ARG A 18 14.79 -5.16 5.59
CA ARG A 18 14.41 -5.60 4.25
C ARG A 18 14.36 -7.12 4.22
N GLU A 19 13.23 -7.66 3.76
CA GLU A 19 13.06 -9.09 3.57
C GLU A 19 13.55 -9.48 2.16
N THR A 20 14.46 -10.45 2.07
CA THR A 20 15.11 -10.87 0.81
C THR A 20 15.16 -12.39 0.64
N GLY A 21 14.30 -13.14 1.34
CA GLY A 21 14.20 -14.59 1.19
C GLY A 21 13.57 -15.02 -0.14
N ALA A 22 13.91 -16.21 -0.63
CA ALA A 22 13.37 -16.73 -1.89
C ALA A 22 11.83 -16.82 -1.91
N GLU A 23 11.23 -17.16 -0.75
CA GLU A 23 9.77 -17.21 -0.58
C GLU A 23 9.13 -15.83 -0.71
N ILE A 24 9.64 -14.83 0.01
CA ILE A 24 9.08 -13.47 -0.06
C ILE A 24 9.28 -12.86 -1.44
N GLU A 25 10.40 -13.16 -2.12
CA GLU A 25 10.61 -12.72 -3.48
C GLU A 25 9.63 -13.35 -4.46
N ALA A 26 9.27 -14.63 -4.27
CA ALA A 26 8.25 -15.29 -5.08
C ALA A 26 6.87 -14.64 -4.87
N ILE A 27 6.52 -14.33 -3.61
CA ILE A 27 5.29 -13.61 -3.27
C ILE A 27 5.28 -12.23 -3.91
N MET A 28 6.36 -11.45 -3.78
CA MET A 28 6.46 -10.11 -4.39
C MET A 28 6.32 -10.17 -5.92
N ARG A 29 6.96 -11.13 -6.58
CA ARG A 29 6.83 -11.30 -8.04
C ARG A 29 5.40 -11.61 -8.46
N ALA A 30 4.68 -12.42 -7.70
CA ALA A 30 3.29 -12.74 -7.97
C ALA A 30 2.35 -11.56 -7.67
N ALA A 31 2.57 -10.86 -6.55
CA ALA A 31 1.71 -9.78 -6.07
C ALA A 31 1.88 -8.48 -6.88
N ALA A 32 3.12 -8.09 -7.19
CA ALA A 32 3.43 -6.87 -7.92
C ALA A 32 3.30 -7.03 -9.44
N MET A 33 2.76 -8.14 -9.94
CA MET A 33 2.53 -8.38 -11.38
C MET A 33 3.77 -8.12 -12.28
N GLY A 34 4.98 -8.35 -11.74
CA GLY A 34 6.24 -8.11 -12.45
C GLY A 34 6.83 -6.69 -12.30
N PHE A 35 6.16 -5.79 -11.59
CA PHE A 35 6.68 -4.48 -11.22
C PHE A 35 7.70 -4.57 -10.08
N ALA A 36 8.50 -3.50 -9.93
CA ALA A 36 9.51 -3.43 -8.88
C ALA A 36 8.84 -3.34 -7.51
N CYS A 37 9.21 -4.24 -6.59
CA CYS A 37 8.65 -4.32 -5.25
C CYS A 37 9.74 -4.65 -4.22
N GLU A 38 9.66 -4.03 -3.03
CA GLU A 38 10.51 -4.31 -1.88
C GLU A 38 9.66 -4.61 -0.64
N ALA A 39 9.99 -5.71 0.04
CA ALA A 39 9.34 -6.11 1.28
C ALA A 39 10.16 -5.63 2.49
N TRP A 40 9.45 -5.08 3.47
CA TRP A 40 10.04 -4.57 4.71
C TRP A 40 9.22 -5.00 5.91
N VAL A 41 9.90 -5.29 7.02
CA VAL A 41 9.28 -5.57 8.31
C VAL A 41 9.86 -4.65 9.38
N HIS A 42 9.03 -4.27 10.35
CA HIS A 42 9.44 -3.56 11.55
C HIS A 42 9.14 -4.45 12.77
N PRO A 43 10.10 -5.27 13.22
CA PRO A 43 9.85 -6.34 14.19
C PRO A 43 9.25 -5.87 15.52
N GLU A 44 9.68 -4.70 16.00
CA GLU A 44 9.20 -4.15 17.28
C GLU A 44 7.70 -3.83 17.26
N THR A 45 7.18 -3.37 16.12
CA THR A 45 5.75 -3.05 15.97
C THR A 45 4.96 -4.18 15.35
N GLY A 46 5.63 -5.19 14.80
CA GLY A 46 5.05 -6.30 14.04
C GLY A 46 4.51 -5.89 12.67
N ILE A 47 4.86 -4.71 12.16
CA ILE A 47 4.36 -4.22 10.87
C ILE A 47 5.15 -4.88 9.72
N ALA A 48 4.44 -5.23 8.64
CA ALA A 48 5.02 -5.69 7.39
C ALA A 48 4.44 -4.89 6.22
N THR A 49 5.31 -4.49 5.29
CA THR A 49 4.93 -3.67 4.14
C THR A 49 5.52 -4.20 2.84
N PHE A 50 4.74 -4.08 1.76
CA PHE A 50 5.28 -4.11 0.39
C PHE A 50 5.23 -2.70 -0.17
N SER A 51 6.39 -2.18 -0.59
CA SER A 51 6.47 -0.95 -1.38
C SER A 51 6.74 -1.31 -2.82
N ALA A 52 5.94 -0.79 -3.74
CA ALA A 52 6.07 -1.04 -5.17
C ALA A 52 6.03 0.25 -5.98
N VAL A 53 6.55 0.17 -7.21
CA VAL A 53 6.31 1.16 -8.26
C VAL A 53 5.62 0.45 -9.39
N GLU A 54 4.34 0.75 -9.57
CA GLU A 54 3.49 0.11 -10.57
C GLU A 54 3.11 1.10 -11.66
N VAL A 55 2.77 0.59 -12.84
CA VAL A 55 2.10 1.39 -13.87
C VAL A 55 0.70 0.82 -13.98
N ALA A 56 -0.21 1.38 -13.20
CA ALA A 56 -1.62 1.01 -13.25
C ALA A 56 -2.22 1.56 -14.56
N HIS A 57 -2.99 0.73 -15.26
CA HIS A 57 -3.75 1.15 -16.43
C HIS A 57 -5.15 0.55 -16.35
N ASP A 58 -6.07 1.31 -15.77
CA ASP A 58 -7.47 0.92 -15.72
C ASP A 58 -8.23 1.49 -16.93
N PRO A 59 -8.98 0.65 -17.66
CA PRO A 59 -9.79 1.12 -18.78
C PRO A 59 -10.75 2.24 -18.37
N GLY A 60 -10.58 3.42 -18.97
CA GLY A 60 -11.41 4.60 -18.69
C GLY A 60 -10.85 5.55 -17.65
N GLN A 61 -9.70 5.24 -17.03
CA GLN A 61 -8.96 6.16 -16.17
C GLN A 61 -7.88 6.93 -16.96
N PRO A 62 -7.57 8.18 -16.57
CA PRO A 62 -6.46 8.91 -17.18
C PRO A 62 -5.12 8.22 -16.86
N ASP A 63 -4.19 8.30 -17.79
CA ASP A 63 -2.82 7.81 -17.59
C ASP A 63 -2.06 8.78 -16.68
N LEU A 64 -1.91 8.40 -15.41
CA LEU A 64 -1.16 9.16 -14.40
C LEU A 64 0.35 8.84 -14.43
N GLY A 65 0.77 7.92 -15.30
CA GLY A 65 2.11 7.37 -15.31
C GLY A 65 2.37 6.42 -14.14
N PRO A 66 3.64 6.21 -13.74
CA PRO A 66 3.97 5.34 -12.63
C PRO A 66 3.42 5.84 -11.30
N GLU A 67 3.09 4.92 -10.41
CA GLU A 67 2.53 5.17 -9.08
C GLU A 67 3.37 4.46 -8.01
N TYR A 68 3.57 5.13 -6.89
CA TYR A 68 4.03 4.48 -5.67
C TYR A 68 2.87 3.77 -5.01
N HIS A 69 3.07 2.51 -4.65
CA HIS A 69 2.13 1.70 -3.88
C HIS A 69 2.76 1.28 -2.56
N LEU A 70 2.01 1.35 -1.48
CA LEU A 70 2.40 0.88 -0.15
C LEU A 70 1.27 0.04 0.47
N SER A 71 1.49 -1.25 0.53
CA SER A 71 0.62 -2.21 1.21
C SER A 71 1.11 -2.43 2.63
N ILE A 72 0.22 -2.28 3.62
CA ILE A 72 0.55 -2.33 5.05
C ILE A 72 -0.30 -3.38 5.75
N SER A 73 0.38 -4.29 6.45
CA SER A 73 -0.23 -5.29 7.31
C SER A 73 0.45 -5.33 8.66
N LYS A 74 -0.19 -5.98 9.63
CA LYS A 74 0.38 -6.17 10.95
C LYS A 74 0.34 -7.64 11.35
N ASN A 75 1.49 -8.19 11.71
CA ASN A 75 1.57 -9.50 12.33
C ASN A 75 1.25 -9.37 13.83
N SER A 76 0.35 -10.21 14.34
CA SER A 76 -0.05 -10.20 15.76
C SER A 76 0.73 -11.19 16.62
N GLY A 77 1.64 -12.00 16.05
CA GLY A 77 2.46 -12.99 16.77
C GLY A 77 1.68 -14.16 17.39
N ARG A 78 0.38 -14.01 17.71
CA ARG A 78 -0.47 -15.01 18.36
C ARG A 78 -1.74 -15.40 17.58
N GLY A 79 -2.02 -14.79 16.42
CA GLY A 79 -3.28 -15.02 15.71
C GLY A 79 -3.25 -14.78 14.19
N GLY A 80 -2.07 -14.76 13.58
CA GLY A 80 -1.92 -14.46 12.15
C GLY A 80 -1.90 -12.97 11.82
N THR A 81 -2.03 -12.66 10.53
CA THR A 81 -2.02 -11.30 9.99
C THR A 81 -3.31 -10.57 10.34
N ARG A 82 -3.19 -9.33 10.83
CA ARG A 82 -4.29 -8.41 11.09
C ARG A 82 -4.12 -7.12 10.30
N ARG A 83 -5.23 -6.41 10.11
CA ARG A 83 -5.21 -5.07 9.52
C ARG A 83 -4.54 -4.08 10.46
N ALA A 84 -3.62 -3.28 9.91
CA ALA A 84 -3.02 -2.16 10.62
C ALA A 84 -4.10 -1.11 10.91
N SER A 85 -4.08 -0.50 12.09
CA SER A 85 -4.94 0.66 12.43
C SER A 85 -4.59 1.90 11.58
N SER A 86 -5.49 2.89 11.52
CA SER A 86 -5.19 4.16 10.85
C SER A 86 -3.94 4.87 11.39
N ALA A 87 -3.70 4.80 12.71
CA ALA A 87 -2.51 5.42 13.32
C ALA A 87 -1.21 4.70 12.89
N GLU A 88 -1.23 3.37 12.82
CA GLU A 88 -0.10 2.58 12.32
C GLU A 88 0.15 2.84 10.83
N ALA A 89 -0.93 2.94 10.03
CA ALA A 89 -0.83 3.27 8.62
C ALA A 89 -0.23 4.67 8.40
N LEU A 90 -0.73 5.68 9.12
CA LEU A 90 -0.21 7.05 9.05
C LEU A 90 1.27 7.11 9.43
N TRP A 91 1.67 6.38 10.46
CA TRP A 91 3.08 6.27 10.86
C TRP A 91 3.91 5.67 9.72
N CYS A 92 3.48 4.55 9.11
CA CYS A 92 4.17 3.96 7.97
C CYS A 92 4.27 4.91 6.77
N LEU A 93 3.19 5.60 6.40
CA LEU A 93 3.21 6.58 5.31
C LEU A 93 4.26 7.67 5.54
N ALA A 94 4.40 8.16 6.78
CA ALA A 94 5.46 9.09 7.14
C ALA A 94 6.86 8.47 6.99
N GLN A 95 7.05 7.20 7.37
CA GLN A 95 8.35 6.52 7.23
C GLN A 95 8.78 6.37 5.78
N PHE A 96 7.83 6.15 4.87
CA PHE A 96 8.07 5.93 3.43
C PHE A 96 7.96 7.20 2.57
N ASP A 97 7.79 8.38 3.19
CA ASP A 97 7.63 9.65 2.46
C ASP A 97 6.44 9.62 1.48
N LEU A 98 5.29 9.15 1.99
CA LEU A 98 4.02 8.96 1.27
C LEU A 98 2.83 9.50 2.08
N ILE A 99 3.03 10.55 2.87
CA ILE A 99 1.98 11.11 3.77
C ILE A 99 0.74 11.63 3.00
N ASP A 100 0.93 11.94 1.73
CA ASP A 100 -0.07 12.42 0.78
C ASP A 100 -0.74 11.29 -0.02
N ALA A 101 -0.32 10.03 0.17
CA ALA A 101 -0.91 8.88 -0.51
C ALA A 101 -2.36 8.63 -0.06
N LYS A 102 -3.17 8.15 -0.99
CA LYS A 102 -4.59 7.86 -0.77
C LYS A 102 -4.78 6.38 -0.51
N GLU A 103 -5.65 6.03 0.43
CA GLU A 103 -6.00 4.63 0.68
C GLU A 103 -6.86 4.11 -0.48
N ASP A 104 -6.42 3.01 -1.05
CA ASP A 104 -7.15 2.21 -2.03
C ASP A 104 -8.02 1.19 -1.28
N ASN A 105 -9.33 1.19 -1.58
CA ASN A 105 -10.33 0.32 -0.98
C ASN A 105 -10.85 -0.80 -1.92
N HIS A 106 -10.20 -1.04 -3.07
CA HIS A 106 -10.63 -1.99 -4.11
C HIS A 106 -10.63 -3.47 -3.65
N VAL A 107 -10.16 -3.78 -2.44
CA VAL A 107 -10.17 -5.13 -1.86
C VAL A 107 -11.18 -5.22 -0.70
N PRO A 108 -12.44 -5.65 -0.96
CA PRO A 108 -13.44 -5.87 0.07
C PRO A 108 -12.93 -6.87 1.13
N HIS A 109 -13.13 -6.54 2.41
CA HIS A 109 -12.67 -7.35 3.54
C HIS A 109 -11.15 -7.60 3.60
N GLY A 110 -10.36 -6.84 2.85
CA GLY A 110 -8.90 -6.97 2.83
C GLY A 110 -8.30 -6.74 4.23
N LEU A 111 -7.36 -7.60 4.62
CA LEU A 111 -6.58 -7.43 5.85
C LEU A 111 -5.42 -6.43 5.67
N VAL A 112 -5.15 -6.01 4.45
CA VAL A 112 -4.03 -5.12 4.10
C VAL A 112 -4.58 -3.75 3.75
N ARG A 113 -3.97 -2.69 4.28
CA ARG A 113 -4.25 -1.33 3.84
C ARG A 113 -3.36 -1.01 2.65
N ASN A 114 -3.94 -0.69 1.51
CA ASN A 114 -3.19 -0.32 0.31
C ASN A 114 -3.26 1.18 0.15
N PHE A 115 -2.14 1.80 -0.14
CA PHE A 115 -2.06 3.23 -0.41
C PHE A 115 -1.34 3.46 -1.72
N TRP A 116 -1.76 4.48 -2.45
CA TRP A 116 -1.16 4.82 -3.74
C TRP A 116 -0.95 6.33 -3.88
N ARG A 117 0.04 6.69 -4.70
CA ARG A 117 0.39 8.08 -5.02
C ARG A 117 1.11 8.18 -6.35
N PRO A 118 0.68 9.02 -7.31
CA PRO A 118 1.40 9.21 -8.57
C PRO A 118 2.87 9.61 -8.34
N VAL A 119 3.81 9.05 -9.09
CA VAL A 119 5.23 9.41 -8.97
C VAL A 119 5.46 10.87 -9.38
N ALA A 120 4.67 11.37 -10.34
CA ALA A 120 4.71 12.77 -10.75
C ALA A 120 4.16 13.69 -9.64
N ASP A 121 5.03 14.47 -9.01
CA ASP A 121 4.67 15.30 -7.84
C ASP A 121 3.55 16.32 -8.13
N ASN A 122 3.46 16.82 -9.36
CA ASN A 122 2.39 17.74 -9.78
C ASN A 122 1.00 17.08 -9.84
N LEU A 123 0.94 15.75 -9.75
CA LEU A 123 -0.29 14.96 -9.66
C LEU A 123 -0.54 14.42 -8.25
N SER A 124 0.28 14.80 -7.26
CA SER A 124 -0.01 14.50 -5.86
C SER A 124 -1.36 15.10 -5.44
N GLY A 125 -2.15 14.32 -4.72
CA GLY A 125 -3.51 14.69 -4.32
C GLY A 125 -4.57 14.47 -5.41
N TYR A 126 -4.21 13.89 -6.56
CA TYR A 126 -5.20 13.43 -7.53
C TYR A 126 -6.17 12.44 -6.87
N GLU A 127 -7.47 12.67 -7.07
CA GLU A 127 -8.52 11.80 -6.57
C GLU A 127 -9.03 10.92 -7.72
N CYS A 128 -9.01 9.60 -7.52
CA CYS A 128 -9.58 8.69 -8.51
C CYS A 128 -11.05 9.02 -8.73
N PRO A 129 -11.53 9.12 -9.98
CA PRO A 129 -12.96 9.27 -10.28
C PRO A 129 -13.81 8.16 -9.64
N CYS A 130 -13.24 6.96 -9.48
CA CYS A 130 -13.85 5.80 -8.82
C CYS A 130 -14.21 6.05 -7.34
N ALA A 131 -13.45 6.89 -6.63
CA ALA A 131 -13.63 7.13 -5.21
C ALA A 131 -15.01 7.74 -4.86
N ALA A 132 -15.63 8.45 -5.81
CA ALA A 132 -16.97 9.02 -5.63
C ALA A 132 -18.10 7.97 -5.69
N ASP A 133 -17.85 6.84 -6.36
CA ASP A 133 -18.81 5.76 -6.54
C ASP A 133 -18.52 4.56 -5.63
N GLU A 134 -17.40 4.60 -4.89
CA GLU A 134 -17.00 3.55 -3.97
C GLU A 134 -17.56 3.72 -2.56
N PRO A 135 -17.82 2.61 -1.85
CA PRO A 135 -18.25 2.66 -0.47
C PRO A 135 -17.16 3.21 0.45
N ALA A 136 -17.53 4.22 1.24
CA ALA A 136 -16.66 4.77 2.27
C ALA A 136 -16.34 3.69 3.32
N MET A 137 -15.04 3.45 3.55
CA MET A 137 -14.60 2.66 4.69
C MET A 137 -14.75 3.49 5.97
N GLN A 138 -15.50 2.97 6.94
CA GLN A 138 -15.54 3.53 8.30
C GLN A 138 -14.86 2.58 9.27
N GLU A 139 -13.94 3.12 10.07
CA GLU A 139 -13.45 2.45 11.27
C GLU A 139 -14.52 2.53 12.36
N ASP A 140 -15.04 1.38 12.80
CA ASP A 140 -15.94 1.28 13.96
C ASP A 140 -15.17 0.71 15.15
N LYS A 141 -14.62 1.60 15.99
CA LYS A 141 -13.95 1.23 17.26
C LYS A 141 -12.86 0.15 17.14
N GLY A 142 -12.20 0.08 15.98
CA GLY A 142 -11.14 -0.90 15.69
C GLY A 142 -11.58 -2.08 14.82
N ASP A 143 -12.89 -2.22 14.56
CA ASP A 143 -13.46 -3.15 13.59
C ASP A 143 -13.73 -2.46 12.25
N TYR A 144 -13.52 -3.19 11.16
CA TYR A 144 -13.68 -2.69 9.80
C TYR A 144 -15.04 -3.09 9.26
N VAL A 145 -15.91 -2.10 9.02
CA VAL A 145 -17.19 -2.35 8.35
C VAL A 145 -17.12 -1.79 6.94
N TRP A 146 -16.97 -2.68 5.96
CA TRP A 146 -17.22 -2.33 4.56
C TRP A 146 -18.73 -2.14 4.40
N ARG A 147 -19.19 -0.89 4.28
CA ARG A 147 -20.60 -0.58 3.99
C ARG A 147 -20.74 -0.26 2.52
N GLY A 148 -20.95 -1.30 1.71
CA GLY A 148 -21.38 -1.16 0.33
C GLY A 148 -22.63 -0.28 0.26
N VAL A 149 -22.49 0.95 -0.23
CA VAL A 149 -23.66 1.75 -0.60
C VAL A 149 -24.02 1.28 -1.99
N THR A 150 -24.94 0.32 -2.09
CA THR A 150 -25.65 0.06 -3.35
C THR A 150 -26.49 1.30 -3.66
N LYS A 151 -26.18 1.98 -4.79
CA LYS A 151 -27.12 2.91 -5.41
C LYS A 151 -28.43 2.20 -5.75
#